data_AF-F4N2L0-F1
#
_entry.id   AF-F4N2L0-F1
#
_cell.length_a   1.000
_cell.length_b   1.000
_cell.length_c   1.000
_cell.angle_alpha   90.00
_cell.angle_beta   90.00
_cell.angle_gamma   90.00
#
_symmetry.space_group_name_H-M   'P 1'
#
loop_
_entity.id
_entity.type
_entity.pdbx_description
1 polymer ?
#
loop_
_entity_poly.entity_id
_entity_poly.type
_entity_poly.pdbx_seq_one_letter_code
_entity_poly.pdbx_strand_id
1 'polypeptide(L)'
;MSAKNKQQESQSPWRYWRGLGAWNYYFLLKFALLWFGYLNFHPLANLVFLAFLLFPIPAYRVHRWRHWIAIPIGIGLLYHDTWLPGINSIMSQGSQITGFSFNYLIELLSRFINWAMIGTAFVILVGYLFISQWIRVTVFVVAAMIWLNVAGIAGPAFSLAPTAETAATTVPASTDQPSAAGSSPVEAGGPPTDANLTAHLNAFYEQEKTRHTTFPASLPGDAQPFDLLVINICSLSWSDIEAIQLDKHPLWSKFDILFIKFQLSHRLQRPGVYPPVTRQLRPVIP
;
A
#
# COMPACT_ATOMS: atom_id res chain seq x y z
N MET A 1 34.42 53.49 41.49
CA MET A 1 35.14 52.20 41.52
C MET A 1 34.21 51.12 41.01
N SER A 2 34.47 50.67 39.79
CA SER A 2 33.61 49.87 38.91
C SER A 2 33.75 48.36 39.11
N ALA A 3 32.77 47.66 38.52
CA ALA A 3 32.82 46.27 38.07
C ALA A 3 32.28 45.19 39.02
N LYS A 4 31.03 45.41 39.47
CA LYS A 4 30.08 44.35 39.83
C LYS A 4 29.56 43.59 38.58
N ASN A 5 30.36 43.47 37.52
CA ASN A 5 29.87 43.11 36.18
C ASN A 5 30.96 42.41 35.35
N LYS A 6 31.02 41.06 35.43
CA LYS A 6 31.45 40.13 34.36
C LYS A 6 31.72 38.75 34.97
N GLN A 7 30.65 37.98 35.20
CA GLN A 7 30.62 36.52 35.00
C GLN A 7 29.21 35.94 35.16
N GLN A 8 28.19 36.71 34.78
CA GLN A 8 27.01 36.11 34.15
C GLN A 8 27.36 35.94 32.67
N GLU A 9 28.16 34.92 32.35
CA GLU A 9 28.06 34.34 31.02
C GLU A 9 26.66 33.74 30.95
N SER A 10 25.76 34.48 30.31
CA SER A 10 24.49 33.99 29.82
C SER A 10 24.74 32.66 29.10
N GLN A 11 24.46 31.55 29.77
CA GLN A 11 24.46 30.22 29.16
C GLN A 11 23.34 30.23 28.13
N SER A 12 23.71 30.58 26.90
CA SER A 12 22.83 30.67 25.76
C SER A 12 22.05 29.35 25.63
N PRO A 13 20.71 29.34 25.74
CA PRO A 13 19.90 28.12 25.62
C PRO A 13 20.10 27.41 24.25
N TRP A 14 20.67 28.14 23.29
CA TRP A 14 21.04 27.68 21.96
C TRP A 14 22.25 26.72 21.94
N ARG A 15 23.06 26.66 23.01
CA ARG A 15 24.23 25.73 23.10
C ARG A 15 23.85 24.25 23.22
N TYR A 16 22.62 23.95 23.62
CA TYR A 16 22.18 22.57 23.85
C TYR A 16 21.49 21.92 22.64
N TRP A 17 21.25 22.69 21.58
CA TRP A 17 20.70 22.20 20.32
C TRP A 17 21.80 21.51 19.50
N ARG A 18 21.97 20.21 19.76
CA ARG A 18 22.85 19.34 18.98
C ARG A 18 22.09 18.79 17.77
N GLY A 19 22.76 18.74 16.62
CA GLY A 19 22.20 18.11 15.43
C GLY A 19 21.96 16.61 15.60
N LEU A 20 21.09 16.04 14.76
CA LEU A 20 20.71 14.62 14.77
C LEU A 20 21.90 13.64 14.61
N GLY A 21 23.03 14.08 14.07
CA GLY A 21 24.20 13.23 13.85
C GLY A 21 23.86 12.03 12.95
N ALA A 22 24.21 10.81 13.38
CA ALA A 22 23.95 9.57 12.65
C ALA A 22 22.46 9.31 12.35
N TRP A 23 21.54 9.90 13.12
CA TRP A 23 20.10 9.81 12.84
C TRP A 23 19.69 10.47 11.51
N ASN A 24 20.49 11.42 11.00
CA ASN A 24 20.25 11.97 9.65
C ASN A 24 20.29 10.87 8.60
N TYR A 25 21.27 9.97 8.70
CA TYR A 25 21.41 8.86 7.77
C TYR A 25 20.21 7.91 7.84
N TYR A 26 19.69 7.62 9.04
CA TYR A 26 18.47 6.83 9.21
C TYR A 26 17.26 7.45 8.48
N PHE A 27 17.02 8.76 8.64
CA PHE A 27 15.90 9.42 7.96
C PHE A 27 16.12 9.54 6.44
N LEU A 28 17.34 9.78 5.98
CA LEU A 28 17.67 9.77 4.56
C LEU A 28 17.40 8.39 3.93
N LEU A 29 17.77 7.32 4.63
CA LEU A 29 17.47 5.96 4.19
C LEU A 29 15.95 5.74 4.14
N LYS A 30 15.20 6.15 5.17
CA LYS A 30 13.73 6.10 5.15
C LYS A 30 13.13 6.87 3.97
N PHE A 31 13.61 8.06 3.66
CA PHE A 31 13.12 8.84 2.53
C PHE A 31 13.42 8.17 1.19
N ALA A 32 14.61 7.57 1.04
CA ALA A 32 14.92 6.78 -0.15
C ALA A 32 13.98 5.58 -0.28
N LEU A 33 13.77 4.82 0.80
CA LEU A 33 12.84 3.69 0.78
C LEU A 33 11.39 4.11 0.51
N LEU A 34 10.96 5.26 1.03
CA LEU A 34 9.66 5.85 0.71
C LEU A 34 9.57 6.22 -0.77
N TRP A 35 10.60 6.85 -1.32
CA TRP A 35 10.65 7.23 -2.73
C TRP A 35 10.54 6.02 -3.68
N PHE A 36 11.17 4.91 -3.32
CA PHE A 36 11.06 3.65 -4.07
C PHE A 36 9.76 2.86 -3.77
N GLY A 37 8.89 3.35 -2.89
CA GLY A 37 7.61 2.71 -2.56
C GLY A 37 7.70 1.52 -1.60
N TYR A 38 8.84 1.32 -0.92
CA TYR A 38 9.03 0.21 0.04
C TYR A 38 8.42 0.46 1.42
N LEU A 39 8.04 1.71 1.74
CA LEU A 39 7.48 2.08 3.04
C LEU A 39 6.07 2.66 2.91
N ASN A 40 5.18 2.25 3.81
CA ASN A 40 3.96 2.97 4.13
C ASN A 40 4.30 3.98 5.24
N PHE A 41 4.83 5.13 4.83
CA PHE A 41 5.42 6.08 5.76
C PHE A 41 4.36 6.79 6.61
N HIS A 42 4.48 6.72 7.93
CA HIS A 42 3.62 7.45 8.87
C HIS A 42 4.28 8.77 9.27
N PRO A 43 3.89 9.93 8.68
CA PRO A 43 4.64 11.17 8.83
C PRO A 43 4.61 11.71 10.27
N LEU A 44 3.47 11.58 10.95
CA LEU A 44 3.30 12.06 12.32
C LEU A 44 4.17 11.29 13.32
N ALA A 45 4.18 9.96 13.23
CA ALA A 45 4.98 9.12 14.12
C ALA A 45 6.48 9.37 13.94
N ASN A 46 6.93 9.56 12.70
CA ASN A 46 8.31 9.93 12.39
C ASN A 46 8.66 11.36 12.81
N LEU A 47 7.71 12.30 12.78
CA LEU A 47 7.88 13.66 13.28
C LEU A 47 8.03 13.68 14.81
N VAL A 48 7.21 12.92 15.54
CA VAL A 48 7.32 12.80 17.01
C VAL A 48 8.67 12.21 17.39
N PHE A 49 9.12 11.17 16.67
CA PHE A 49 10.46 10.59 16.89
C PHE A 49 11.59 11.57 16.57
N LEU A 50 11.46 12.34 15.49
CA LEU A 50 12.40 13.41 15.13
C LEU A 50 12.46 14.49 16.22
N ALA A 51 11.31 14.92 16.75
CA ALA A 51 11.21 15.90 17.82
C ALA A 51 11.86 15.39 19.12
N PHE A 52 11.64 14.11 19.46
CA PHE A 52 12.31 13.45 20.59
C PHE A 52 13.83 13.46 20.47
N LEU A 53 14.36 13.26 19.25
CA LEU A 53 15.80 13.31 18.98
C LEU A 53 16.37 14.74 18.99
N LEU A 54 15.58 15.73 18.55
CA LEU A 54 16.01 17.13 18.48
C LEU A 54 15.93 17.84 19.84
N PHE A 55 15.14 17.31 20.78
CA PHE A 55 14.90 17.93 22.08
C PHE A 55 16.23 18.24 22.81
N PRO A 56 16.47 19.50 23.22
CA PRO A 56 17.75 19.91 23.80
C PRO A 56 17.90 19.37 25.23
N ILE A 57 18.91 18.53 25.45
CA ILE A 57 19.20 17.95 26.77
C ILE A 57 20.61 18.37 27.22
N PRO A 58 20.76 19.11 28.33
CA PRO A 58 22.06 19.61 28.80
C PRO A 58 23.04 18.53 29.24
N ALA A 59 22.54 17.46 29.85
CA ALA A 59 23.35 16.42 30.46
C ALA A 59 23.91 15.42 29.43
N TYR A 60 25.25 15.30 29.36
CA TYR A 60 25.94 14.39 28.42
C TYR A 60 25.54 12.92 28.58
N ARG A 61 25.33 12.45 29.82
CA ARG A 61 24.89 11.08 30.10
C ARG A 61 23.50 10.81 29.53
N VAL A 62 22.54 11.71 29.78
CA VAL A 62 21.16 11.58 29.30
C VAL A 62 21.12 11.60 27.77
N HIS A 63 21.98 12.39 27.14
CA HIS A 63 22.13 12.38 25.68
C HIS A 63 22.57 10.99 25.17
N ARG A 64 23.53 10.32 25.80
CA ARG A 64 23.94 8.97 25.40
C ARG A 64 22.81 7.94 25.62
N TRP A 65 22.14 7.99 26.77
CA TRP A 65 20.98 7.13 27.06
C TRP A 65 19.83 7.32 26.06
N ARG A 66 19.58 8.55 25.62
CA ARG A 66 18.60 8.83 24.55
C ARG A 66 18.90 8.04 23.28
N HIS A 67 20.15 7.91 22.88
CA HIS A 67 20.50 7.16 21.66
C HIS A 67 20.27 5.66 21.86
N TRP A 68 20.61 5.14 23.05
CA TRP A 68 20.33 3.73 23.41
C TRP A 68 18.85 3.40 23.39
N ILE A 69 17.99 4.31 23.86
CA ILE A 69 16.53 4.16 23.82
C ILE A 69 15.97 4.41 22.40
N ALA A 70 16.57 5.35 21.67
CA ALA A 70 16.12 5.69 20.33
C ALA A 70 16.40 4.58 19.32
N ILE A 71 17.44 3.75 19.51
CA ILE A 71 17.73 2.59 18.64
C ILE A 71 16.53 1.62 18.55
N PRO A 72 16.03 1.02 19.65
CA PRO A 72 14.89 0.10 19.57
C PRO A 72 13.61 0.82 19.10
N ILE A 73 13.39 2.08 19.48
CA ILE A 73 12.25 2.86 18.98
C ILE A 73 12.35 3.08 17.47
N GLY A 74 13.53 3.44 16.95
CA GLY A 74 13.76 3.64 15.53
C GLY A 74 13.60 2.36 14.72
N ILE A 75 14.07 1.22 15.24
CA ILE A 75 13.84 -0.09 14.61
C ILE A 75 12.35 -0.43 14.61
N GLY A 76 11.66 -0.26 15.73
CA GLY A 76 10.22 -0.50 15.84
C GLY A 76 9.41 0.39 14.90
N LEU A 77 9.81 1.66 14.76
CA LEU A 77 9.18 2.61 13.87
C LEU A 77 9.43 2.27 12.39
N LEU A 78 10.65 1.85 12.04
CA LEU A 78 10.95 1.35 10.69
C LEU A 78 10.14 0.09 10.37
N TYR A 79 10.00 -0.83 11.34
CA TYR A 79 9.17 -2.01 11.19
C TYR A 79 7.71 -1.66 10.95
N HIS A 80 7.17 -0.71 11.73
CA HIS A 80 5.81 -0.21 11.60
C HIS A 80 5.56 0.47 10.24
N ASP A 81 6.55 1.18 9.70
CA ASP A 81 6.46 1.80 8.37
C ASP A 81 6.65 0.79 7.22
N THR A 82 7.13 -0.42 7.50
CA THR A 82 7.36 -1.46 6.49
C THR A 82 6.13 -2.34 6.34
N TRP A 83 5.95 -2.91 5.14
CA TRP A 83 4.90 -3.88 4.83
C TRP A 83 5.08 -5.27 5.47
N LEU A 84 5.87 -5.38 6.54
CA LEU A 84 6.18 -6.65 7.19
C LEU A 84 4.95 -7.17 7.97
N PRO A 85 4.76 -8.50 8.07
CA PRO A 85 3.65 -9.07 8.82
C PRO A 85 3.69 -8.60 10.27
N GLY A 86 2.56 -8.19 10.84
CA GLY A 86 2.53 -7.71 12.22
C GLY A 86 3.06 -8.75 13.21
N ILE A 87 3.69 -8.30 14.31
CA ILE A 87 4.27 -9.19 15.34
C ILE A 87 3.24 -10.21 15.86
N ASN A 88 1.97 -9.81 15.95
CA ASN A 88 0.86 -10.69 16.32
C ASN A 88 0.67 -11.85 15.34
N SER A 89 0.82 -11.61 14.03
CA SER A 89 0.74 -12.65 12.99
C SER A 89 1.91 -13.62 13.08
N ILE A 90 3.11 -13.10 13.36
CA ILE A 90 4.32 -13.90 13.57
C ILE A 90 4.16 -14.77 14.83
N MET A 91 3.56 -14.23 15.89
CA MET A 91 3.38 -14.96 17.14
C MET A 91 2.26 -16.00 17.05
N SER A 92 1.14 -15.69 16.36
CA SER A 92 0.06 -16.64 16.13
C SER A 92 0.43 -17.77 15.16
N GLN A 93 1.33 -17.50 14.20
CA GLN A 93 1.86 -18.48 13.26
C GLN A 93 3.25 -18.98 13.70
N GLY A 94 3.69 -18.64 14.91
CA GLY A 94 5.07 -18.83 15.37
C GLY A 94 5.53 -20.28 15.36
N SER A 95 4.62 -21.23 15.60
CA SER A 95 4.89 -22.66 15.52
C SER A 95 5.27 -23.14 14.11
N GLN A 96 4.84 -22.43 13.06
CA GLN A 96 5.19 -22.71 11.66
C GLN A 96 6.53 -22.05 11.27
N ILE A 97 6.90 -20.96 11.93
CA ILE A 97 8.12 -20.18 11.67
C ILE A 97 9.33 -20.79 12.40
N THR A 98 9.12 -21.46 13.54
CA THR A 98 10.16 -22.21 14.26
C THR A 98 10.73 -23.40 13.48
N GLY A 99 10.04 -23.85 12.43
CA GLY A 99 10.53 -24.88 11.51
C GLY A 99 11.42 -24.35 10.36
N PHE A 100 11.59 -23.03 10.23
CA PHE A 100 12.39 -22.45 9.17
C PHE A 100 13.88 -22.62 9.44
N SER A 101 14.61 -23.15 8.44
CA SER A 101 16.06 -23.22 8.50
C SER A 101 16.66 -21.81 8.42
N PHE A 102 17.82 -21.61 9.06
CA PHE A 102 18.55 -20.34 8.98
C PHE A 102 18.88 -19.97 7.52
N ASN A 103 19.15 -20.98 6.68
CA ASN A 103 19.41 -20.78 5.26
C ASN A 103 18.19 -20.21 4.51
N TYR A 104 16.98 -20.68 4.84
CA TYR A 104 15.74 -20.15 4.27
C TYR A 104 15.45 -18.72 4.73
N LEU A 105 15.77 -18.36 5.99
CA LEU A 105 15.67 -16.98 6.47
C LEU A 105 16.61 -16.04 5.71
N ILE A 106 17.84 -16.47 5.41
CA ILE A 106 18.77 -15.70 4.58
C ILE A 106 18.25 -15.59 3.14
N GLU A 107 17.70 -16.66 2.58
CA GLU A 107 17.12 -16.62 1.23
C GLU A 107 15.96 -15.62 1.15
N LEU A 108 15.05 -15.65 2.12
CA LEU A 108 13.97 -14.66 2.26
C LEU A 108 14.51 -13.23 2.37
N LEU A 109 15.52 -13.03 3.22
CA LEU A 109 16.13 -11.71 3.40
C LEU A 109 16.82 -11.22 2.11
N SER A 110 17.47 -12.11 1.37
CA SER A 110 18.13 -11.79 0.08
C SER A 110 17.14 -11.45 -1.03
N ARG A 111 15.92 -12.02 -0.97
CA ARG A 111 14.82 -11.68 -1.89
C ARG A 111 14.20 -10.33 -1.53
N PHE A 112 14.17 -9.99 -0.24
CA PHE A 112 13.66 -8.70 0.21
C PHE A 112 14.68 -7.58 0.02
N ILE A 113 15.97 -7.83 0.29
CA ILE A 113 17.07 -6.88 0.11
C ILE A 113 17.92 -7.25 -1.10
N ASN A 114 17.73 -6.50 -2.20
CA ASN A 114 18.60 -6.55 -3.38
C ASN A 114 19.93 -5.80 -3.14
N TRP A 115 21.02 -6.25 -3.76
CA TRP A 115 22.30 -5.56 -3.89
C TRP A 115 22.18 -4.08 -4.30
N ALA A 116 21.22 -3.72 -5.14
CA ALA A 116 20.96 -2.34 -5.52
C ALA A 116 20.54 -1.45 -4.32
N MET A 117 19.77 -1.99 -3.37
CA MET A 117 19.39 -1.25 -2.15
C MET A 117 20.58 -1.06 -1.23
N ILE A 118 21.44 -2.08 -1.10
CA ILE A 118 22.69 -2.00 -0.33
C ILE A 118 23.63 -0.96 -0.96
N GLY A 119 23.78 -0.98 -2.29
CA GLY A 119 24.55 0.01 -3.04
C GLY A 119 24.00 1.42 -2.85
N THR A 120 22.68 1.60 -2.95
CA THR A 120 22.03 2.90 -2.72
C THR A 120 22.26 3.40 -1.30
N ALA A 121 22.12 2.54 -0.29
CA ALA A 121 22.39 2.89 1.10
C ALA A 121 23.85 3.32 1.28
N PHE A 122 24.80 2.59 0.69
CA PHE A 122 26.22 2.95 0.73
C PHE A 122 26.50 4.30 0.05
N VAL A 123 25.90 4.56 -1.12
CA VAL A 123 26.02 5.85 -1.81
C VAL A 123 25.45 6.99 -0.96
N ILE A 124 24.29 6.79 -0.34
CA ILE A 124 23.69 7.76 0.60
C ILE A 124 24.62 7.99 1.79
N LEU A 125 25.29 6.96 2.31
CA LEU A 125 26.21 7.09 3.45
C LEU A 125 27.42 7.95 3.07
N VAL A 126 28.07 7.63 1.94
CA VAL A 126 29.24 8.38 1.45
C VAL A 126 28.83 9.83 1.13
N GLY A 127 27.71 10.01 0.43
CA GLY A 127 27.16 11.34 0.12
C GLY A 127 26.84 12.13 1.39
N TYR A 128 26.22 11.48 2.39
CA TYR A 128 25.95 12.09 3.70
C TYR A 128 27.24 12.55 4.38
N LEU A 129 28.26 11.69 4.47
CA LEU A 129 29.54 12.04 5.11
C LEU A 129 30.21 13.21 4.39
N PHE A 130 30.21 13.21 3.06
CA PHE A 130 30.79 14.29 2.25
C PHE A 130 30.03 15.61 2.42
N ILE A 131 28.72 15.61 2.24
CA ILE A 131 27.87 16.81 2.31
C ILE A 131 27.83 17.38 3.74
N SER A 132 27.92 16.52 4.76
CA SER A 132 27.90 16.94 6.16
C SER A 132 29.08 17.84 6.56
N GLN A 133 30.14 17.88 5.75
CA GLN A 133 31.27 18.79 5.95
C GLN A 133 30.96 20.23 5.54
N TRP A 134 29.98 20.43 4.65
CA TRP A 134 29.66 21.72 4.04
C TRP A 134 28.37 22.30 4.61
N ILE A 135 27.33 21.47 4.74
CA ILE A 135 25.99 21.92 5.11
C ILE A 135 25.42 21.05 6.23
N ARG A 136 24.62 21.67 7.09
CA ARG A 136 23.92 20.99 8.18
C ARG A 136 22.73 20.19 7.64
N VAL A 137 22.94 18.91 7.35
CA VAL A 137 21.95 17.95 6.80
C VAL A 137 20.65 17.90 7.61
N THR A 138 20.70 18.12 8.92
CA THR A 138 19.52 18.10 9.80
C THR A 138 18.43 19.08 9.35
N VAL A 139 18.82 20.21 8.74
CA VAL A 139 17.88 21.22 8.26
C VAL A 139 17.02 20.65 7.14
N PHE A 140 17.64 19.95 6.19
CA PHE A 140 16.92 19.31 5.08
C PHE A 140 16.04 18.15 5.56
N VAL A 141 16.52 17.34 6.52
CA VAL A 141 15.73 16.24 7.09
C VAL A 141 14.47 16.77 7.77
N VAL A 142 14.61 17.83 8.58
CA VAL A 142 13.46 18.46 9.25
C VAL A 142 12.51 19.09 8.24
N ALA A 143 13.04 19.81 7.23
CA ALA A 143 12.22 20.42 6.18
C ALA A 143 11.43 19.37 5.38
N ALA A 144 12.08 18.29 4.95
CA ALA A 144 11.44 17.17 4.26
C ALA A 144 10.38 16.51 5.15
N MET A 145 10.65 16.34 6.44
CA MET A 145 9.67 15.77 7.37
C MET A 145 8.42 16.64 7.52
N ILE A 146 8.60 17.97 7.64
CA ILE A 146 7.49 18.92 7.72
C ILE A 146 6.72 18.91 6.40
N TRP A 147 7.42 18.95 5.26
CA TRP A 147 6.82 18.88 3.94
C TRP A 147 5.95 17.63 3.77
N LEU A 148 6.46 16.44 4.13
CA LEU A 148 5.71 15.18 4.04
C LEU A 148 4.47 15.17 4.95
N ASN A 149 4.53 15.79 6.13
CA ASN A 149 3.37 15.93 7.00
C ASN A 149 2.32 16.88 6.40
N VAL A 150 2.73 18.02 5.84
CA VAL A 150 1.82 18.98 5.22
C VAL A 150 1.19 18.41 3.95
N ALA A 151 2.00 17.78 3.08
CA ALA A 151 1.52 17.15 1.85
C ALA A 151 0.54 15.98 2.14
N GLY A 152 0.75 15.23 3.23
CA GLY A 152 -0.18 14.18 3.65
C GLY A 152 -1.50 14.70 4.23
N ILE A 153 -1.51 15.89 4.84
CA ILE A 153 -2.72 16.53 5.40
C ILE A 153 -3.50 17.30 4.32
N ALA A 154 -2.80 17.91 3.35
CA ALA A 154 -3.39 18.73 2.30
C ALA A 154 -4.01 17.93 1.13
N GLY A 155 -3.88 16.60 1.12
CA GLY A 155 -4.20 15.80 -0.07
C GLY A 155 -3.29 16.14 -1.27
N PRO A 156 -3.44 15.47 -2.42
CA PRO A 156 -2.61 15.72 -3.59
C PRO A 156 -3.01 17.04 -4.26
N ALA A 157 -2.70 18.18 -3.65
CA ALA A 157 -2.90 19.52 -4.21
C ALA A 157 -1.74 19.97 -5.12
N PHE A 158 -0.73 19.12 -5.33
CA PHE A 158 0.39 19.39 -6.24
C PHE A 158 0.48 18.34 -7.34
N SER A 159 -0.46 18.40 -8.29
CA SER A 159 -0.23 17.86 -9.63
C SER A 159 0.52 18.90 -10.45
N LEU A 160 1.84 18.71 -10.60
CA LEU A 160 2.66 19.40 -11.60
C LEU A 160 2.49 18.76 -12.99
N ALA A 161 1.24 18.49 -13.38
CA ALA A 161 0.86 18.05 -14.71
C ALA A 161 -0.02 19.14 -15.33
N PRO A 162 0.16 19.48 -16.62
CA PRO A 162 -0.55 20.60 -17.21
C PRO A 162 -2.04 20.26 -17.27
N THR A 163 -2.85 21.00 -16.51
CA THR A 163 -4.31 21.00 -16.65
C THR A 163 -4.63 21.70 -17.96
N ALA A 164 -4.98 20.94 -19.00
CA ALA A 164 -5.67 21.49 -20.15
C ALA A 164 -7.08 21.90 -19.68
N GLU A 165 -7.30 23.22 -19.55
CA GLU A 165 -8.64 23.80 -19.53
C GLU A 165 -9.43 23.26 -20.72
N THR A 166 -10.63 22.72 -20.47
CA THR A 166 -11.61 22.54 -21.54
C THR A 166 -12.88 23.26 -21.15
N ALA A 167 -13.15 24.29 -21.95
CA ALA A 167 -14.28 25.19 -21.86
C ALA A 167 -15.61 24.43 -21.85
N ALA A 168 -16.51 24.89 -20.98
CA ALA A 168 -17.92 24.51 -20.99
C ALA A 168 -18.53 24.92 -22.34
N THR A 169 -18.92 23.93 -23.14
CA THR A 169 -19.80 24.14 -24.30
C THR A 169 -21.16 23.52 -23.96
N THR A 170 -22.11 24.40 -23.63
CA THR A 170 -23.56 24.17 -23.79
C THR A 170 -23.84 23.87 -25.27
N VAL A 171 -24.69 22.95 -25.72
CA VAL A 171 -26.17 22.77 -25.68
C VAL A 171 -26.45 21.51 -26.58
N PRO A 172 -27.70 21.01 -26.84
CA PRO A 172 -29.00 21.17 -26.18
C PRO A 172 -29.72 19.83 -25.88
N ALA A 173 -30.80 19.93 -25.10
CA ALA A 173 -31.79 18.89 -24.88
C ALA A 173 -32.61 18.60 -26.15
N SER A 174 -33.00 17.33 -26.35
CA SER A 174 -34.06 16.91 -27.28
C SER A 174 -34.79 15.68 -26.72
N THR A 175 -35.98 15.97 -26.17
CA THR A 175 -37.28 15.25 -26.14
C THR A 175 -37.40 13.74 -26.46
N ASP A 176 -37.96 13.02 -25.47
CA ASP A 176 -39.04 12.00 -25.48
C ASP A 176 -39.19 10.96 -26.62
N GLN A 177 -39.02 9.66 -26.30
CA GLN A 177 -40.13 8.69 -26.05
C GLN A 177 -39.58 7.27 -25.72
N PRO A 178 -40.38 6.41 -25.03
CA PRO A 178 -39.92 5.23 -24.30
C PRO A 178 -39.86 3.98 -25.17
N SER A 179 -38.85 3.13 -24.97
CA SER A 179 -38.97 1.72 -25.36
C SER A 179 -38.01 0.80 -24.59
N ALA A 180 -38.63 -0.26 -24.07
CA ALA A 180 -38.12 -1.59 -23.76
C ALA A 180 -36.90 -1.75 -22.84
N ALA A 181 -37.18 -2.35 -21.67
CA ALA A 181 -36.22 -3.04 -20.83
C ALA A 181 -35.44 -4.08 -21.64
N GLY A 182 -34.22 -3.71 -22.03
CA GLY A 182 -33.19 -4.59 -22.55
C GLY A 182 -31.86 -4.10 -21.98
N SER A 183 -31.26 -4.90 -21.12
CA SER A 183 -29.93 -4.66 -20.53
C SER A 183 -28.90 -4.47 -21.64
N SER A 184 -28.66 -3.22 -22.04
CA SER A 184 -27.52 -2.88 -22.86
C SER A 184 -26.26 -2.85 -21.98
N PRO A 185 -25.11 -3.34 -22.47
CA PRO A 185 -23.84 -3.12 -21.79
C PRO A 185 -23.65 -1.62 -21.60
N VAL A 186 -23.07 -1.19 -20.47
CA VAL A 186 -22.62 0.19 -20.31
C VAL A 186 -21.62 0.47 -21.45
N GLU A 187 -22.09 1.11 -22.51
CA GLU A 187 -21.29 1.42 -23.68
C GLU A 187 -20.33 2.54 -23.26
N ALA A 188 -19.03 2.24 -23.28
CA ALA A 188 -17.98 3.21 -22.98
C ALA A 188 -17.87 4.21 -24.14
N GLY A 189 -18.85 5.11 -24.27
CA GLY A 189 -18.98 6.06 -25.38
C GLY A 189 -18.01 7.25 -25.32
N GLY A 190 -16.94 7.17 -24.53
CA GLY A 190 -15.97 8.26 -24.35
C GLY A 190 -14.52 7.77 -24.40
N PRO A 191 -13.55 8.68 -24.61
CA PRO A 191 -12.12 8.32 -24.57
C PRO A 191 -11.77 7.67 -23.23
N PRO A 192 -10.84 6.69 -23.18
CA PRO A 192 -10.46 5.96 -21.96
C PRO A 192 -9.61 6.84 -21.03
N THR A 193 -10.25 7.87 -20.48
CA THR A 193 -9.70 8.76 -19.45
C THR A 193 -10.06 8.22 -18.07
N ASP A 194 -9.28 8.56 -17.05
CA ASP A 194 -9.53 8.13 -15.67
C ASP A 194 -10.94 8.48 -15.18
N ALA A 195 -11.45 9.65 -15.56
CA ALA A 195 -12.79 10.10 -15.23
C ALA A 195 -13.87 9.20 -15.86
N ASN A 196 -13.73 8.86 -17.15
CA ASN A 196 -14.69 8.01 -17.86
C ASN A 196 -14.64 6.56 -17.37
N LEU A 197 -13.44 6.03 -17.08
CA LEU A 197 -13.27 4.69 -16.53
C LEU A 197 -13.87 4.57 -15.12
N THR A 198 -13.68 5.60 -14.29
CA THR A 198 -14.27 5.64 -12.94
C THR A 198 -15.79 5.74 -13.01
N ALA A 199 -16.34 6.58 -13.89
CA ALA A 199 -17.77 6.69 -14.10
C ALA A 199 -18.38 5.38 -14.61
N HIS A 200 -17.71 4.71 -15.55
CA HIS A 200 -18.12 3.40 -16.08
C HIS A 200 -18.14 2.32 -15.01
N LEU A 201 -17.09 2.24 -14.18
CA LEU A 201 -16.99 1.30 -13.08
C LEU A 201 -18.06 1.54 -12.00
N ASN A 202 -18.38 2.79 -11.70
CA ASN A 202 -19.46 3.12 -10.78
C ASN A 202 -20.84 2.72 -11.35
N ALA A 203 -21.08 3.00 -12.64
CA ALA A 203 -22.31 2.59 -13.30
C ALA A 203 -22.48 1.06 -13.33
N PHE A 204 -21.38 0.33 -13.57
CA PHE A 204 -21.35 -1.13 -13.48
C PHE A 204 -21.75 -1.62 -12.08
N TYR A 205 -21.22 -1.02 -11.02
CA TYR A 205 -21.60 -1.40 -9.66
C TYR A 205 -23.06 -1.11 -9.34
N GLU A 206 -23.61 0.04 -9.73
CA GLU A 206 -25.03 0.34 -9.52
C GLU A 206 -25.94 -0.63 -10.27
N GLN A 207 -25.54 -1.06 -11.47
CA GLN A 207 -26.30 -2.07 -12.23
C GLN A 207 -26.26 -3.44 -11.54
N GLU A 208 -25.08 -3.93 -11.14
CA GLU A 208 -24.92 -5.26 -10.55
C GLU A 208 -25.60 -5.42 -9.19
N LYS A 209 -25.69 -4.35 -8.38
CA LYS A 209 -26.42 -4.35 -7.09
C LYS A 209 -27.87 -4.81 -7.19
N THR A 210 -28.51 -4.56 -8.33
CA THR A 210 -29.93 -4.90 -8.54
C THR A 210 -30.16 -6.35 -8.97
N ARG A 211 -29.11 -7.04 -9.44
CA ARG A 211 -29.23 -8.36 -10.05
C ARG A 211 -29.28 -9.44 -8.99
N HIS A 212 -30.32 -10.24 -8.96
CA HIS A 212 -30.44 -11.38 -8.05
C HIS A 212 -31.13 -12.57 -8.74
N THR A 213 -30.74 -13.78 -8.35
CA THR A 213 -31.38 -15.02 -8.80
C THR A 213 -32.41 -15.44 -7.78
N THR A 214 -33.69 -15.39 -8.14
CA THR A 214 -34.79 -15.78 -7.26
C THR A 214 -35.02 -17.28 -7.32
N PHE A 215 -34.83 -17.96 -6.19
CA PHE A 215 -35.22 -19.37 -6.05
C PHE A 215 -36.70 -19.47 -5.69
N PRO A 216 -37.43 -20.49 -6.20
CA PRO A 216 -38.82 -20.70 -5.84
C PRO A 216 -38.96 -21.04 -4.36
N ALA A 217 -40.04 -20.56 -3.72
CA ALA A 217 -40.28 -20.78 -2.29
C ALA A 217 -40.57 -22.25 -1.93
N SER A 218 -41.06 -23.03 -2.89
CA SER A 218 -41.30 -24.46 -2.76
C SER A 218 -41.10 -25.15 -4.12
N LEU A 219 -40.64 -26.39 -4.08
CA LEU A 219 -40.60 -27.23 -5.27
C LEU A 219 -42.02 -27.75 -5.59
N PRO A 220 -42.38 -27.88 -6.88
CA PRO A 220 -43.64 -28.50 -7.27
C PRO A 220 -43.64 -30.00 -6.91
N GLY A 221 -44.82 -30.60 -6.76
CA GLY A 221 -44.97 -31.97 -6.24
C GLY A 221 -44.40 -33.08 -7.13
N ASP A 222 -44.11 -32.76 -8.39
CA ASP A 222 -43.49 -33.64 -9.40
C ASP A 222 -41.98 -33.44 -9.56
N ALA A 223 -41.37 -32.55 -8.76
CA ALA A 223 -39.94 -32.29 -8.80
C ALA A 223 -39.13 -33.56 -8.48
N GLN A 224 -38.15 -33.86 -9.34
CA GLN A 224 -37.26 -35.00 -9.16
C GLN A 224 -36.03 -34.62 -8.32
N PRO A 225 -35.62 -35.42 -7.33
CA PRO A 225 -34.38 -35.20 -6.61
C PRO A 225 -33.15 -35.35 -7.50
N PHE A 226 -32.14 -34.51 -7.30
CA PHE A 226 -30.82 -34.63 -7.90
C PHE A 226 -29.76 -34.05 -6.98
N ASP A 227 -28.51 -34.50 -7.15
CA ASP A 227 -27.37 -33.98 -6.42
C ASP A 227 -26.62 -32.92 -7.24
N LEU A 228 -26.22 -31.83 -6.58
CA LEU A 228 -25.38 -30.79 -7.18
C LEU A 228 -23.96 -30.88 -6.60
N LEU A 229 -23.00 -31.26 -7.45
CA LEU A 229 -21.57 -31.24 -7.11
C LEU A 229 -20.89 -30.01 -7.73
N VAL A 230 -20.36 -29.12 -6.88
CA VAL A 230 -19.57 -27.97 -7.32
C VAL A 230 -18.09 -28.25 -7.07
N ILE A 231 -17.30 -28.34 -8.14
CA ILE A 231 -15.84 -28.58 -8.07
C ILE A 231 -15.12 -27.24 -8.24
N ASN A 232 -14.43 -26.78 -7.19
CA ASN A 232 -13.60 -25.58 -7.25
C ASN A 232 -12.12 -25.95 -7.43
N ILE A 233 -11.51 -25.51 -8.52
CA ILE A 233 -10.12 -25.82 -8.87
C ILE A 233 -9.26 -24.59 -8.61
N CYS A 234 -8.24 -24.74 -7.77
CA CYS A 234 -7.29 -23.68 -7.47
C CYS A 234 -6.33 -23.44 -8.65
N SER A 235 -6.04 -22.18 -8.94
CA SER A 235 -4.97 -21.77 -9.86
C SER A 235 -5.07 -22.40 -11.26
N LEU A 236 -6.28 -22.46 -11.82
CA LEU A 236 -6.51 -22.93 -13.19
C LEU A 236 -7.17 -21.82 -14.02
N SER A 237 -6.51 -21.40 -15.08
CA SER A 237 -7.04 -20.45 -16.07
C SER A 237 -6.89 -20.97 -17.50
N TRP A 238 -7.64 -20.40 -18.45
CA TRP A 238 -7.50 -20.73 -19.87
C TRP A 238 -6.09 -20.47 -20.40
N SER A 239 -5.41 -19.42 -19.92
CA SER A 239 -4.02 -19.15 -20.29
C SER A 239 -3.05 -20.23 -19.79
N ASP A 240 -3.31 -20.82 -18.62
CA ASP A 240 -2.45 -21.90 -18.10
C ASP A 240 -2.64 -23.18 -18.93
N ILE A 241 -3.89 -23.50 -19.30
CA ILE A 241 -4.24 -24.65 -20.13
C ILE A 241 -3.60 -24.55 -21.52
N GLU A 242 -3.61 -23.35 -22.13
CA GLU A 242 -2.98 -23.09 -23.42
C GLU A 242 -1.45 -23.19 -23.34
N ALA A 243 -0.84 -22.63 -22.29
CA ALA A 243 0.61 -22.66 -22.10
C ALA A 243 1.18 -24.10 -22.01
N ILE A 244 0.39 -25.04 -21.48
CA ILE A 244 0.74 -26.46 -21.36
C ILE A 244 0.16 -27.32 -22.50
N GLN A 245 -0.44 -26.70 -23.52
CA GLN A 245 -1.01 -27.38 -24.71
C GLN A 245 -2.05 -28.45 -24.37
N LEU A 246 -2.84 -28.22 -23.31
CA LEU A 246 -3.95 -29.09 -22.89
C LEU A 246 -5.32 -28.54 -23.31
N ASP A 247 -5.36 -27.58 -24.22
CA ASP A 247 -6.57 -27.00 -24.81
C ASP A 247 -7.45 -28.05 -25.51
N LYS A 248 -6.83 -29.08 -26.11
CA LYS A 248 -7.51 -30.18 -26.80
C LYS A 248 -7.70 -31.44 -25.94
N HIS A 249 -7.51 -31.34 -24.63
CA HIS A 249 -7.66 -32.50 -23.76
C HIS A 249 -9.10 -33.05 -23.82
N PRO A 250 -9.32 -34.38 -23.92
CA PRO A 250 -10.66 -34.99 -24.05
C PRO A 250 -11.61 -34.74 -22.88
N LEU A 251 -11.14 -34.16 -21.78
CA LEU A 251 -11.98 -33.73 -20.66
C LEU A 251 -12.96 -32.64 -21.10
N TRP A 252 -12.50 -31.67 -21.91
CA TRP A 252 -13.29 -30.50 -22.27
C TRP A 252 -14.51 -30.84 -23.13
N SER A 253 -14.40 -31.90 -23.94
CA SER A 253 -15.51 -32.39 -24.77
C SER A 253 -16.56 -33.20 -24.01
N LYS A 254 -16.36 -33.47 -22.71
CA LYS A 254 -17.32 -34.18 -21.86
C LYS A 254 -18.28 -33.26 -21.11
N PHE A 255 -18.05 -31.94 -21.14
CA PHE A 255 -18.95 -30.99 -20.50
C PHE A 255 -20.15 -30.70 -21.39
N ASP A 256 -21.35 -30.72 -20.82
CA ASP A 256 -22.58 -30.31 -21.52
C ASP A 256 -22.58 -28.80 -21.81
N ILE A 257 -22.02 -28.00 -20.90
CA ILE A 257 -21.91 -26.55 -21.02
C ILE A 257 -20.48 -26.13 -20.65
N LEU A 258 -19.81 -25.43 -21.57
CA LEU A 258 -18.44 -24.92 -21.39
C LEU A 258 -18.41 -23.40 -21.54
N PHE A 259 -18.00 -22.69 -20.48
CA PHE A 259 -17.85 -21.23 -20.52
C PHE A 259 -16.41 -20.83 -20.91
N ILE A 260 -16.26 -20.29 -22.12
CA ILE A 260 -14.97 -19.81 -22.65
C ILE A 260 -14.61 -18.39 -22.18
N LYS A 261 -15.59 -17.60 -21.74
CA LYS A 261 -15.41 -16.21 -21.27
C LYS A 261 -15.94 -16.03 -19.86
N PHE A 262 -15.55 -16.94 -18.97
CA PHE A 262 -15.84 -16.83 -17.54
C PHE A 262 -14.73 -16.08 -16.82
N GLN A 263 -15.07 -15.09 -16.00
CA GLN A 263 -14.09 -14.27 -15.30
C GLN A 263 -14.21 -14.43 -13.79
N LEU A 264 -13.10 -14.84 -13.16
CA LEU A 264 -12.93 -14.76 -11.71
C LEU A 264 -12.58 -13.30 -11.35
N SER A 265 -13.36 -12.66 -10.49
CA SER A 265 -13.16 -11.24 -10.15
C SER A 265 -11.93 -10.97 -9.29
N HIS A 266 -11.26 -12.01 -8.79
CA HIS A 266 -10.03 -11.91 -8.00
C HIS A 266 -9.06 -13.04 -8.37
N ARG A 267 -7.75 -12.76 -8.22
CA ARG A 267 -6.65 -13.70 -8.51
C ARG A 267 -6.01 -14.36 -7.27
N LEU A 268 -6.40 -13.97 -6.06
CA LEU A 268 -5.84 -14.54 -4.83
C LEU A 268 -6.82 -15.50 -4.14
N GLN A 269 -6.34 -16.71 -3.87
CA GLN A 269 -6.92 -17.62 -2.89
C GLN A 269 -6.21 -17.40 -1.54
N ARG A 270 -6.76 -16.57 -0.64
CA ARG A 270 -6.22 -16.42 0.74
C ARG A 270 -7.00 -17.30 1.72
N PRO A 271 -6.35 -17.99 2.66
CA PRO A 271 -7.03 -18.53 3.83
C PRO A 271 -7.48 -17.36 4.72
N GLY A 272 -8.77 -17.30 5.06
CA GLY A 272 -9.27 -16.46 6.15
C GLY A 272 -9.56 -14.99 5.85
N VAL A 273 -9.39 -14.49 4.63
CA VAL A 273 -9.78 -13.11 4.26
C VAL A 273 -10.47 -13.11 2.89
N TYR A 274 -11.79 -12.85 2.91
CA TYR A 274 -12.71 -12.60 1.79
C TYR A 274 -12.47 -13.42 0.51
N PRO A 275 -13.02 -14.65 0.43
CA PRO A 275 -12.59 -15.63 -0.55
C PRO A 275 -13.39 -15.59 -1.88
N PRO A 276 -12.80 -16.09 -2.98
CA PRO A 276 -13.53 -16.47 -4.20
C PRO A 276 -14.66 -17.49 -3.91
N VAL A 277 -14.52 -18.28 -2.83
CA VAL A 277 -15.56 -19.18 -2.34
C VAL A 277 -16.82 -18.42 -1.89
N THR A 278 -16.70 -17.25 -1.27
CA THR A 278 -17.88 -16.47 -0.86
C THR A 278 -18.60 -15.87 -2.05
N ARG A 279 -17.92 -15.58 -3.17
CA ARG A 279 -18.55 -15.08 -4.41
C ARG A 279 -19.13 -16.21 -5.27
N GLN A 280 -18.61 -17.43 -5.15
CA GLN A 280 -19.27 -18.62 -5.69
C GLN A 280 -20.52 -18.99 -4.87
N LEU A 281 -20.47 -18.79 -3.55
CA LEU A 281 -21.61 -19.01 -2.64
C LEU A 281 -22.61 -17.82 -2.58
N ARG A 282 -22.18 -16.63 -2.98
CA ARG A 282 -23.01 -15.45 -3.29
C ARG A 282 -22.68 -14.99 -4.70
N PRO A 283 -23.32 -15.60 -5.72
CA PRO A 283 -23.14 -15.17 -7.12
C PRO A 283 -23.68 -13.76 -7.40
N VAL A 284 -24.16 -13.05 -6.37
CA VAL A 284 -24.62 -11.65 -6.40
C VAL A 284 -23.68 -10.80 -5.53
N ILE A 285 -23.21 -9.69 -6.08
CA ILE A 285 -22.41 -8.67 -5.38
C ILE A 285 -23.36 -7.81 -4.53
N PRO A 286 -23.04 -7.47 -3.27
CA PRO A 286 -23.83 -6.49 -2.52
C PRO A 286 -23.71 -5.06 -3.09
#